data_AF-A0A1V6X257-F1
#
_entry.id   AF-A0A1V6X257-F1
#
_cell.length_a   1.000
_cell.length_b   1.000
_cell.length_c   1.000
_cell.angle_alpha   90.00
_cell.angle_beta   90.00
_cell.angle_gamma   90.00
#
_symmetry.space_group_name_H-M   'P 1'
#
loop_
_entity.id
_entity.type
_entity.pdbx_description
1 polymer ?
#
loop_
_entity_poly.entity_id
_entity_poly.type
_entity_poly.pdbx_seq_one_letter_code
_entity_poly.pdbx_strand_id
1 'polypeptide(L)'
;MLAGLYQDQIRNADKKAKAVKVSEGRSQRLDKPKLSQYHLEAHRKATPYLYTLYSTLVDNPFVGFYNPILESQIPPKAARDAIRELDGINIRLMDRNIANSLELGLGQIQWQFFIEKWKTILFVLNTPQPREPETKPLMLALSDMCKRYDYPNTWASLPPREPAETHRVNKIKTE
;
A
#
# COMPACT_ATOMS: atom_id res chain seq x y z
N MET A 1 61.71 15.54 -18.81
CA MET A 1 60.49 15.35 -19.62
C MET A 1 59.46 14.47 -18.90
N LEU A 2 59.14 14.73 -17.62
CA LEU A 2 58.17 13.91 -16.85
C LEU A 2 57.00 14.70 -16.25
N ALA A 3 57.13 16.04 -16.16
CA ALA A 3 56.08 16.89 -15.59
C ALA A 3 54.86 17.07 -16.53
N GLY A 4 55.06 17.01 -17.86
CA GLY A 4 53.97 17.19 -18.83
C GLY A 4 52.99 16.01 -18.89
N LEU A 5 53.49 14.78 -18.75
CA LEU A 5 52.67 13.56 -18.80
C LEU A 5 51.72 13.44 -17.60
N TYR A 6 52.13 13.94 -16.43
CA TYR A 6 51.31 13.89 -15.22
C TYR A 6 50.14 14.87 -15.27
N GLN A 7 50.33 16.06 -15.84
CA GLN A 7 49.25 17.04 -15.99
C GLN A 7 48.18 16.61 -17.00
N ASP A 8 48.58 15.92 -18.07
CA ASP A 8 47.62 15.39 -19.05
C ASP A 8 46.78 14.22 -18.51
N GLN A 9 47.35 13.38 -17.63
CA GLN A 9 46.59 12.33 -16.95
C GLN A 9 45.55 12.90 -15.99
N ILE A 10 45.89 13.93 -15.22
CA ILE A 10 44.97 14.60 -14.30
C ILE A 10 43.83 15.28 -15.08
N ARG A 11 44.14 15.98 -16.18
CA ARG A 11 43.13 16.65 -17.01
C ARG A 11 42.17 15.69 -17.70
N ASN A 12 42.65 14.49 -18.07
CA ASN A 12 41.79 13.45 -18.65
C ASN A 12 40.94 12.73 -17.60
N ALA A 13 41.45 12.55 -16.37
CA ALA A 13 40.67 12.03 -15.25
C ALA A 13 39.53 12.99 -14.86
N ASP A 14 39.79 14.30 -14.86
CA ASP A 14 38.77 15.32 -14.57
C ASP A 14 37.68 15.42 -15.66
N LYS A 15 38.05 15.24 -16.93
CA LYS A 15 37.08 15.15 -18.04
C LYS A 15 36.22 13.90 -17.93
N LYS A 16 36.79 12.75 -17.55
CA LYS A 16 36.01 11.52 -17.28
C LYS A 16 35.10 11.69 -16.05
N ALA A 17 35.60 12.28 -14.97
CA ALA A 17 34.80 12.55 -13.77
C ALA A 17 33.64 13.53 -14.03
N LYS A 18 33.85 14.55 -14.86
CA LYS A 18 32.77 15.43 -15.33
C LYS A 18 31.80 14.73 -16.27
N ALA A 19 32.26 13.87 -17.17
CA ALA A 19 31.38 13.09 -18.03
C ALA A 19 30.50 12.11 -17.22
N VAL A 20 31.06 11.46 -16.20
CA VAL A 20 30.34 10.57 -15.27
C VAL A 20 29.33 11.37 -14.44
N LYS A 21 29.69 12.56 -13.93
CA LYS A 21 28.75 13.44 -13.21
C LYS A 21 27.63 13.99 -14.10
N VAL A 22 27.87 14.22 -15.39
CA VAL A 22 26.83 14.65 -16.33
C VAL A 22 25.89 13.49 -16.69
N SER A 23 26.35 12.23 -16.68
CA SER A 23 25.47 11.07 -16.82
C SER A 23 24.68 10.72 -15.55
N GLU A 24 25.21 11.00 -14.36
CA GLU A 24 24.51 10.80 -13.08
C GLU A 24 23.49 11.91 -12.77
N GLY A 25 23.62 13.08 -13.41
CA GLY A 25 22.66 14.19 -13.30
C GLY A 25 21.41 14.06 -14.16
N ARG A 26 21.38 13.13 -15.13
CA ARG A 26 20.13 12.67 -15.75
C ARG A 26 19.53 11.57 -14.89
N SER A 27 19.12 11.95 -13.68
CA SER A 27 17.95 11.32 -13.10
C SER A 27 16.83 11.57 -14.10
N GLN A 28 16.60 10.60 -14.97
CA GLN A 28 15.34 10.47 -15.67
C GLN A 28 14.32 10.61 -14.54
N ARG A 29 13.66 11.77 -14.47
CA ARG A 29 12.31 11.81 -13.94
C ARG A 29 11.57 10.83 -14.85
N LEU A 30 11.59 9.56 -14.47
CA LEU A 30 10.64 8.57 -14.93
C LEU A 30 9.32 9.17 -14.47
N ASP A 31 8.71 9.95 -15.36
CA ASP A 31 7.32 10.33 -15.23
C ASP A 31 6.61 9.03 -14.86
N LYS A 32 6.01 9.02 -13.67
CA LYS A 32 5.37 7.81 -13.15
C LYS A 32 4.50 7.25 -14.27
N PRO A 33 4.66 5.97 -14.64
CA PRO A 33 3.97 5.40 -15.78
C PRO A 33 2.48 5.71 -15.64
N LYS A 34 1.95 6.46 -16.61
CA LYS A 34 0.60 7.01 -16.54
C LYS A 34 -0.38 5.85 -16.57
N LEU A 35 -1.17 5.72 -15.50
CA LEU A 35 -2.19 4.68 -15.42
C LEU A 35 -3.22 4.87 -16.53
N SER A 36 -3.31 3.88 -17.43
CA SER A 36 -4.40 3.77 -18.39
C SER A 36 -5.76 3.58 -17.71
N GLN A 37 -6.86 3.89 -18.41
CA GLN A 37 -8.23 3.79 -17.88
C GLN A 37 -8.55 2.43 -17.25
N TYR A 38 -8.06 1.32 -17.82
CA TYR A 38 -8.33 0.00 -17.28
C TYR A 38 -7.70 -0.25 -15.90
N HIS A 39 -6.59 0.42 -15.55
CA HIS A 39 -6.03 0.35 -14.21
C HIS A 39 -6.99 1.01 -13.23
N LEU A 40 -7.50 2.20 -13.56
CA LEU A 40 -8.46 2.93 -12.72
C LEU A 40 -9.75 2.12 -12.53
N GLU A 41 -10.25 1.48 -13.59
CA GLU A 41 -11.40 0.57 -13.48
C GLU A 41 -11.11 -0.64 -12.59
N ALA A 42 -9.89 -1.18 -12.64
CA ALA A 42 -9.47 -2.27 -11.75
C ALA A 42 -9.42 -1.80 -10.28
N HIS A 43 -8.88 -0.61 -10.00
CA HIS A 43 -8.89 -0.02 -8.66
C HIS A 43 -10.31 0.21 -8.12
N ARG A 44 -11.23 0.69 -8.96
CA ARG A 44 -12.66 0.79 -8.62
C ARG A 44 -13.30 -0.56 -8.33
N LYS A 45 -13.00 -1.58 -9.13
CA LYS A 45 -13.47 -2.96 -8.89
C LYS A 45 -12.88 -3.58 -7.63
N ALA A 46 -11.63 -3.25 -7.30
CA ALA A 46 -10.95 -3.70 -6.08
C ALA A 46 -11.53 -3.05 -4.82
N THR A 47 -12.19 -1.90 -4.98
CA THR A 47 -12.65 -1.06 -3.87
C THR A 47 -13.51 -1.83 -2.83
N PRO A 48 -14.62 -2.51 -3.22
CA PRO A 48 -15.44 -3.25 -2.25
C PRO A 48 -14.69 -4.38 -1.54
N TYR A 49 -13.76 -5.07 -2.21
CA TYR A 49 -13.03 -6.17 -1.60
C TYR A 49 -11.99 -5.70 -0.58
N LEU A 50 -11.29 -4.61 -0.87
CA LEU A 50 -10.40 -3.94 0.08
C LEU A 50 -11.17 -3.47 1.33
N TYR A 51 -12.41 -2.99 1.16
CA TYR A 51 -13.28 -2.63 2.28
C TYR A 51 -13.69 -3.86 3.12
N THR A 52 -14.00 -4.99 2.47
CA THR A 52 -14.25 -6.27 3.18
C THR A 52 -13.04 -6.70 4.00
N LEU A 53 -11.83 -6.61 3.45
CA LEU A 53 -10.61 -6.94 4.18
C LEU A 53 -10.36 -6.03 5.38
N TYR A 54 -10.56 -4.73 5.18
CA TYR A 54 -10.47 -3.75 6.24
C TYR A 54 -11.47 -4.02 7.37
N SER A 55 -12.74 -4.24 7.04
CA SER A 55 -13.79 -4.51 8.04
C SER A 55 -13.49 -5.79 8.81
N THR A 56 -13.06 -6.85 8.11
CA THR A 56 -12.69 -8.11 8.77
C THR A 56 -11.45 -7.94 9.67
N LEU A 57 -10.52 -7.04 9.32
CA LEU A 57 -9.34 -6.75 10.14
C LEU A 57 -9.70 -6.03 11.44
N VAL A 58 -10.72 -5.15 11.43
CA VAL A 58 -11.23 -4.49 12.64
C VAL A 58 -11.75 -5.52 13.64
N ASP A 59 -12.50 -6.52 13.16
CA ASP A 59 -13.06 -7.59 14.00
C ASP A 59 -12.03 -8.67 14.37
N ASN A 60 -11.08 -8.93 13.47
CA ASN A 60 -10.08 -9.97 13.64
C ASN A 60 -8.69 -9.52 13.13
N PRO A 61 -7.75 -9.16 14.05
CA PRO A 61 -6.44 -8.66 13.67
C PRO A 61 -5.56 -9.71 12.95
N PHE A 62 -5.94 -10.99 12.97
CA PHE A 62 -5.21 -12.07 12.29
C PHE A 62 -5.39 -12.09 10.77
N VAL A 63 -6.35 -11.32 10.21
CA VAL A 63 -6.53 -11.19 8.75
C VAL A 63 -5.25 -10.69 8.06
N GLY A 64 -4.49 -9.81 8.70
CA GLY A 64 -3.22 -9.31 8.17
C GLY A 64 -2.03 -10.26 8.36
N PHE A 65 -2.25 -11.54 8.70
CA PHE A 65 -1.22 -12.59 8.74
C PHE A 65 -1.57 -13.76 7.81
N TYR A 66 -2.57 -13.61 6.93
CA TYR A 66 -2.95 -14.69 6.04
C TYR A 66 -1.76 -15.14 5.19
N ASN A 67 -1.31 -16.36 5.48
CA ASN A 67 -0.36 -17.09 4.67
C ASN A 67 -1.08 -18.38 4.23
N PRO A 68 -1.33 -18.58 2.93
CA PRO A 68 -2.00 -19.79 2.45
C PRO A 68 -1.25 -21.09 2.76
N ILE A 69 0.02 -21.00 3.16
CA ILE A 69 0.89 -22.14 3.52
C ILE A 69 0.81 -22.48 5.02
N LEU A 70 0.39 -21.55 5.88
CA LEU A 70 0.34 -21.75 7.34
C LEU A 70 -1.13 -21.84 7.81
N GLU A 71 -1.57 -23.06 8.16
CA GLU A 71 -2.94 -23.35 8.60
C GLU A 71 -3.31 -22.77 9.98
N SER A 72 -2.34 -22.21 10.72
CA SER A 72 -2.54 -21.81 12.11
C SER A 72 -3.50 -20.61 12.29
N GLN A 73 -3.79 -19.85 11.22
CA GLN A 73 -4.67 -18.67 11.27
C GLN A 73 -5.42 -18.49 9.95
N ILE A 74 -6.52 -19.23 9.78
CA ILE A 74 -7.38 -19.09 8.60
C ILE A 74 -8.28 -17.86 8.81
N PRO A 75 -8.17 -16.79 8.00
CA PRO A 75 -9.02 -15.62 8.12
C PRO A 75 -10.47 -15.98 7.79
N PRO A 76 -11.47 -15.21 8.24
CA PRO A 76 -12.88 -15.47 7.96
C PRO A 76 -13.16 -15.64 6.46
N LYS A 77 -14.21 -16.40 6.12
CA LYS A 77 -14.55 -16.72 4.72
C LYS A 77 -14.65 -15.45 3.85
N ALA A 78 -15.28 -14.39 4.36
CA ALA A 78 -15.41 -13.12 3.66
C ALA A 78 -14.06 -12.50 3.28
N ALA A 79 -13.05 -12.57 4.16
CA ALA A 79 -11.71 -12.10 3.85
C ALA A 79 -11.02 -12.99 2.81
N ARG A 80 -11.16 -14.32 2.88
CA ARG A 80 -10.60 -15.23 1.88
C ARG A 80 -11.19 -14.99 0.49
N ASP A 81 -12.51 -14.82 0.43
CA ASP A 81 -13.23 -14.55 -0.82
C ASP A 81 -12.79 -13.19 -1.40
N ALA A 82 -12.64 -12.16 -0.55
CA ALA A 82 -12.13 -10.86 -0.98
C ALA A 82 -10.67 -10.91 -1.48
N ILE A 83 -9.78 -11.65 -0.82
CA ILE A 83 -8.39 -11.86 -1.28
C ILE A 83 -8.38 -12.51 -2.66
N ARG A 84 -9.18 -13.57 -2.85
CA ARG A 84 -9.27 -14.26 -4.14
C ARG A 84 -9.72 -13.33 -5.27
N GLU A 85 -10.69 -12.47 -5.00
CA GLU A 85 -11.16 -11.48 -5.98
C GLU A 85 -10.09 -10.43 -6.31
N LEU A 86 -9.36 -9.94 -5.30
CA LEU A 86 -8.25 -9.00 -5.49
C LEU A 86 -7.10 -9.62 -6.28
N ASP A 87 -6.73 -10.86 -5.99
CA ASP A 87 -5.72 -11.59 -6.74
C ASP A 87 -6.17 -11.85 -8.18
N GLY A 88 -7.45 -12.19 -8.39
CA GLY A 88 -8.05 -12.31 -9.71
C GLY A 88 -8.04 -11.00 -10.51
N ILE A 89 -8.25 -9.85 -9.86
CA ILE A 89 -8.09 -8.53 -10.48
C ILE A 89 -6.63 -8.29 -10.88
N ASN A 90 -5.67 -8.60 -10.00
CA ASN A 90 -4.24 -8.45 -10.28
C ASN A 90 -3.75 -9.34 -11.42
N ILE A 91 -4.22 -10.58 -11.52
CA ILE A 91 -3.91 -11.48 -12.65
C ILE A 91 -4.39 -10.86 -13.96
N ARG A 92 -5.65 -10.39 -14.01
CA ARG A 92 -6.20 -9.74 -15.21
C ARG A 92 -5.45 -8.45 -15.59
N LEU A 93 -4.98 -7.69 -14.59
CA LEU A 93 -4.13 -6.52 -14.82
C LEU A 93 -2.80 -6.93 -15.44
N MET A 94 -2.15 -7.96 -14.89
CA MET A 94 -0.89 -8.48 -15.39
C MET A 94 -1.02 -8.97 -16.84
N ASP A 95 -2.06 -9.76 -17.15
CA ASP A 95 -2.32 -10.25 -18.51
C ASP A 95 -2.48 -9.09 -19.50
N ARG A 96 -3.20 -8.04 -19.09
CA ARG A 96 -3.43 -6.86 -19.92
C ARG A 96 -2.17 -6.02 -20.07
N ASN A 97 -1.36 -5.90 -19.02
CA ASN A 97 -0.05 -5.24 -19.08
C ASN A 97 0.88 -5.95 -20.06
N ILE A 98 0.95 -7.28 -20.00
CA ILE A 98 1.71 -8.12 -20.95
C ILE A 98 1.23 -7.87 -22.39
N ALA A 99 -0.08 -7.92 -22.63
CA ALA A 99 -0.66 -7.70 -23.96
C ALA A 99 -0.35 -6.31 -24.54
N ASN A 100 -0.09 -5.31 -23.68
CA ASN A 100 0.26 -3.95 -24.09
C ASN A 100 1.77 -3.64 -23.97
N SER A 101 2.62 -4.64 -23.70
CA SER A 101 4.07 -4.44 -23.48
C SER A 101 4.39 -3.41 -22.38
N LEU A 102 3.60 -3.43 -21.30
CA LEU A 102 3.77 -2.58 -20.12
C LEU A 102 4.45 -3.35 -18.97
N GLU A 103 4.92 -2.62 -17.96
CA GLU A 103 5.46 -3.21 -16.74
C GLU A 103 4.42 -4.10 -16.05
N LEU A 104 4.82 -5.31 -15.64
CA LEU A 104 3.91 -6.31 -15.04
C LEU A 104 3.15 -5.76 -13.83
N GLY A 105 3.85 -5.06 -12.93
CA GLY A 105 3.29 -4.49 -11.71
C GLY A 105 2.56 -3.16 -11.89
N LEU A 106 2.41 -2.65 -13.12
CA LEU A 106 1.78 -1.36 -13.36
C LEU A 106 0.30 -1.39 -12.93
N GLY A 107 -0.07 -0.45 -12.06
CA GLY A 107 -1.43 -0.33 -11.53
C GLY A 107 -1.90 -1.53 -10.69
N GLN A 108 -0.96 -2.37 -10.22
CA GLN A 108 -1.29 -3.50 -9.35
C GLN A 108 -1.96 -3.02 -8.06
N ILE A 109 -3.00 -3.75 -7.64
CA ILE A 109 -3.67 -3.54 -6.37
C ILE A 109 -2.76 -4.02 -5.24
N GLN A 110 -2.20 -3.06 -4.51
CA GLN A 110 -1.32 -3.28 -3.35
C GLN A 110 -2.11 -3.62 -2.07
N TRP A 111 -2.98 -4.63 -2.12
CA TRP A 111 -3.91 -4.94 -1.03
C TRP A 111 -3.20 -5.41 0.25
N GLN A 112 -2.12 -6.18 0.13
CA GLN A 112 -1.34 -6.64 1.29
C GLN A 112 -0.75 -5.47 2.06
N PHE A 113 -0.07 -4.56 1.36
CA PHE A 113 0.52 -3.38 1.95
C PHE A 113 -0.53 -2.44 2.57
N PHE A 114 -1.72 -2.36 1.97
CA PHE A 114 -2.84 -1.60 2.52
C PHE A 114 -3.31 -2.17 3.86
N ILE A 115 -3.47 -3.50 3.95
CA ILE A 115 -3.88 -4.20 5.17
C ILE A 115 -2.82 -4.17 6.26
N GLU A 116 -1.53 -4.28 5.90
CA GLU A 116 -0.43 -4.11 6.84
C GLU A 116 -0.43 -2.72 7.49
N LYS A 117 -0.60 -1.65 6.72
CA LYS A 117 -0.71 -0.30 7.26
C LYS A 117 -1.88 -0.16 8.23
N TRP A 118 -3.04 -0.68 7.84
CA TRP A 118 -4.23 -0.64 8.70
C TRP A 118 -4.02 -1.40 10.00
N LYS A 119 -3.38 -2.57 9.95
CA LYS A 119 -3.04 -3.36 11.12
C LYS A 119 -2.11 -2.61 12.06
N THR A 120 -1.09 -1.93 11.54
CA THR A 120 -0.21 -1.09 12.36
C THR A 120 -0.99 0.04 13.03
N ILE A 121 -1.88 0.71 12.31
CA ILE A 121 -2.72 1.79 12.86
C ILE A 121 -3.62 1.26 13.98
N LEU A 122 -4.34 0.15 13.74
CA LEU A 122 -5.22 -0.46 14.72
C LEU A 122 -4.45 -0.94 15.97
N PHE A 123 -3.28 -1.55 15.78
CA PHE A 123 -2.41 -1.96 16.88
C PHE A 123 -1.99 -0.77 17.75
N VAL A 124 -1.55 0.33 17.14
CA VAL A 124 -1.15 1.56 17.86
C VAL A 124 -2.33 2.20 18.58
N LEU A 125 -3.53 2.16 17.98
CA LEU A 125 -4.74 2.72 18.58
C LEU A 125 -5.30 1.89 19.75
N ASN A 126 -5.08 0.58 19.75
CA ASN A 126 -5.62 -0.37 20.74
C ASN A 126 -4.60 -0.74 21.83
N THR A 127 -3.33 -0.37 21.68
CA THR A 127 -2.31 -0.61 22.70
C THR A 127 -2.30 0.55 23.71
N PRO A 128 -2.39 0.29 25.02
CA PRO A 128 -2.25 1.33 26.04
C PRO A 128 -0.85 1.94 25.94
N GLN A 129 -0.77 3.20 25.53
CA GLN A 129 0.48 3.94 25.46
C GLN A 129 0.51 4.96 26.61
N PRO A 130 1.66 5.16 27.27
CA PRO A 130 1.81 6.17 28.32
C PRO A 130 1.68 7.62 27.79
N ARG A 131 1.58 7.80 26.47
CA ARG A 131 1.39 9.07 25.76
C ARG A 131 0.31 8.91 24.72
N GLU A 132 -0.25 10.02 24.24
CA GLU A 132 -1.16 10.00 23.09
C GLU A 132 -0.48 9.28 21.91
N PRO A 133 -1.14 8.26 21.31
CA PRO A 133 -0.55 7.53 20.20
C PRO A 133 -0.38 8.45 18.98
N GLU A 134 0.86 8.65 18.55
CA GLU A 134 1.21 9.42 17.35
C GLU A 134 0.82 8.66 16.07
N THR A 135 -0.47 8.65 15.76
CA THR A 135 -1.00 8.00 14.56
C THR A 135 -0.97 8.89 13.32
N LYS A 136 -0.76 10.21 13.48
CA LYS A 136 -0.77 11.19 12.38
C LYS A 136 0.14 10.78 11.20
N PRO A 137 1.41 10.36 11.41
CA PRO A 137 2.27 9.95 10.30
C PRO A 137 1.75 8.71 9.56
N LEU A 138 1.14 7.76 10.29
CA LEU A 138 0.57 6.54 9.72
C LEU A 138 -0.68 6.84 8.89
N MET A 139 -1.55 7.72 9.38
CA MET A 139 -2.75 8.18 8.68
C MET A 139 -2.39 8.96 7.40
N LEU A 140 -1.36 9.81 7.45
CA LEU A 140 -0.84 10.51 6.26
C LEU A 140 -0.30 9.54 5.21
N ALA A 141 0.48 8.54 5.63
CA ALA A 141 1.01 7.52 4.72
C ALA A 141 -0.10 6.68 4.06
N LEU A 142 -1.21 6.44 4.77
CA LEU A 142 -2.39 5.78 4.21
C LEU A 142 -3.14 6.67 3.23
N SER A 143 -3.24 7.97 3.50
CA SER A 143 -3.83 8.96 2.56
C SER A 143 -3.03 9.07 1.29
N ASP A 144 -1.70 9.14 1.38
CA ASP A 144 -0.82 9.17 0.22
C ASP A 144 -0.92 7.89 -0.60
N MET A 145 -1.11 6.74 0.06
CA MET A 145 -1.40 5.48 -0.61
C MET A 145 -2.74 5.53 -1.35
N CYS A 146 -3.81 6.01 -0.72
CA CYS A 146 -5.12 6.14 -1.37
C CYS A 146 -5.05 7.03 -2.61
N LYS A 147 -4.39 8.19 -2.51
CA LYS A 147 -4.16 9.09 -3.65
C LYS A 147 -3.33 8.44 -4.76
N ARG A 148 -2.27 7.72 -4.39
CA ARG A 148 -1.35 7.09 -5.36
C ARG A 148 -2.04 6.00 -6.18
N TYR A 149 -2.97 5.27 -5.57
CA TYR A 149 -3.64 4.12 -6.18
C TYR A 149 -5.11 4.37 -6.51
N ASP A 150 -5.54 5.64 -6.55
CA ASP A 150 -6.93 6.03 -6.85
C ASP A 150 -7.98 5.29 -6.01
N TYR A 151 -7.68 5.07 -4.72
CA TYR A 151 -8.64 4.55 -3.76
C TYR A 151 -9.42 5.68 -3.08
N PRO A 152 -10.63 5.43 -2.56
CA PRO A 152 -11.37 6.44 -1.81
C PRO A 152 -10.55 7.02 -0.65
N ASN A 153 -10.35 8.35 -0.63
CA ASN A 153 -9.61 9.02 0.46
C ASN A 153 -10.25 8.83 1.84
N THR A 154 -11.54 8.51 1.91
CA THR A 154 -12.26 8.18 3.14
C THR A 154 -11.65 6.96 3.84
N TRP A 155 -10.92 6.11 3.13
CA TRP A 155 -10.18 4.98 3.70
C TRP A 155 -8.89 5.36 4.39
N ALA A 156 -8.43 6.60 4.27
CA ALA A 156 -7.38 7.14 5.11
C ALA A 156 -7.94 7.92 6.31
N SER A 157 -9.24 7.82 6.55
CA SER A 157 -9.88 8.32 7.77
C SER A 157 -9.92 7.20 8.80
N LEU A 158 -9.95 7.56 10.10
CA LEU A 158 -10.08 6.56 11.17
C LEU A 158 -11.27 5.63 10.89
N PRO A 159 -11.24 4.37 11.34
CA PRO A 159 -12.46 3.58 11.42
C PRO A 159 -13.53 4.41 12.10
N PRO A 160 -14.81 4.33 11.70
CA PRO A 160 -15.86 4.73 12.59
C PRO A 160 -15.65 3.91 13.87
N ARG A 161 -15.05 4.56 14.89
CA ARG A 161 -15.23 4.16 16.27
C ARG A 161 -16.67 4.56 16.55
N GLU A 162 -17.62 3.76 16.08
CA GLU A 162 -18.82 3.66 16.88
C GLU A 162 -18.33 3.03 18.18
N PRO A 163 -18.37 3.75 19.32
CA PRO A 163 -18.33 3.03 20.58
C PRO A 163 -19.47 2.03 20.46
N ALA A 164 -19.18 0.74 20.68
CA ALA A 164 -20.23 -0.27 20.79
C ALA A 164 -21.32 0.37 21.64
N GLU A 165 -22.44 0.76 21.02
CA GLU A 165 -23.55 1.30 21.74
C GLU A 165 -23.87 0.19 22.71
N THR A 166 -23.61 0.47 23.98
CA THR A 166 -24.08 -0.35 25.09
C THR A 166 -25.51 -0.65 24.74
N HIS A 167 -25.76 -1.87 24.28
CA HIS A 167 -27.09 -2.42 24.24
C HIS A 167 -27.53 -2.29 25.67
N ARG A 168 -28.29 -1.23 25.94
CA ARG A 168 -29.07 -1.07 27.13
C ARG A 168 -29.88 -2.34 27.14
N VAL A 169 -29.43 -3.29 27.96
CA VAL A 169 -30.24 -4.40 28.41
C VAL A 169 -31.44 -3.69 29.00
N ASN A 170 -32.50 -3.60 28.20
CA ASN A 170 -33.79 -3.15 28.66
C ASN A 170 -34.07 -4.05 29.85
N LYS A 171 -34.07 -3.46 31.04
CA LYS A 171 -34.66 -4.05 32.22
C LYS A 171 -36.06 -4.47 31.78
N ILE A 172 -36.26 -5.76 31.60
CA ILE A 172 -37.58 -6.35 31.57
C ILE A 172 -38.14 -6.10 32.96
N LYS A 173 -39.01 -5.09 33.06
CA LYS A 173 -40.00 -4.95 34.12
C LYS A 173 -41.32 -5.38 33.50
N THR A 174 -41.87 -6.47 34.03
CA THR A 174 -43.30 -6.88 34.07
C THR A 174 -43.30 -8.40 34.25
N GLU A 175 -43.90 -9.03 35.26
CA GLU A 175 -44.80 -8.64 36.36
C GLU A 175 -44.53 -9.58 37.54
#